data_AF-A0AA37AZB4-F1
#
_entry.id   AF-A0AA37AZB4-F1
#
_cell.length_a   1.000
_cell.length_b   1.000
_cell.length_c   1.000
_cell.angle_alpha   90.00
_cell.angle_beta   90.00
_cell.angle_gamma   90.00
#
_symmetry.space_group_name_H-M   'P 1'
#
loop_
_entity.id
_entity.type
_entity.pdbx_description
1 polymer ?
#
loop_
_entity_poly.entity_id
_entity_poly.type
_entity_poly.pdbx_seq_one_letter_code
_entity_poly.pdbx_strand_id
1 'polypeptide(L)'
;MDKLQRTITFLGFAGLSVFIALCLATLMQIKLFTHSPQQLFVGYSAVISSFLCGSLWAQALNGESHSSKQLIISNLLSVLSFVCLMLNSTSSALTLLAGAYIVVYYREWHSQPPSRFSPSYQRLRLILTCVVVSTHLLILAYQ
;
A
#
# COMPACT_ATOMS: atom_id res chain seq x y z
N MET A 1 -21.02 10.42 10.48
CA MET A 1 -20.35 9.23 9.90
C MET A 1 -20.90 8.00 10.58
N ASP A 2 -21.23 6.96 9.80
CA ASP A 2 -21.52 5.64 10.34
C ASP A 2 -20.29 5.09 11.10
N LYS A 3 -20.51 4.26 12.13
CA LYS A 3 -19.46 3.69 12.98
C LYS A 3 -18.39 2.97 12.14
N LEU A 4 -18.83 2.23 11.12
CA LEU A 4 -17.94 1.53 10.19
C LEU A 4 -16.99 2.49 9.46
N GLN A 5 -17.52 3.57 8.88
CA GLN A 5 -16.72 4.56 8.15
C GLN A 5 -15.67 5.23 9.04
N ARG A 6 -16.01 5.48 10.31
CA ARG A 6 -15.06 6.03 11.29
C ARG A 6 -13.91 5.06 11.57
N THR A 7 -14.21 3.77 11.74
CA THR A 7 -13.20 2.73 11.94
C THR A 7 -12.29 2.60 10.71
N ILE A 8 -12.85 2.57 9.50
CA ILE A 8 -12.06 2.50 8.24
C ILE A 8 -11.11 3.69 8.13
N THR A 9 -11.61 4.89 8.39
CA THR A 9 -10.81 6.12 8.31
C THR A 9 -9.70 6.12 9.37
N PHE A 10 -10.04 5.76 10.61
CA PHE A 10 -9.08 5.68 11.70
C PHE A 10 -7.95 4.69 11.40
N LEU A 11 -8.30 3.46 10.97
CA LEU A 11 -7.30 2.43 10.65
C LEU A 11 -6.43 2.82 9.44
N GLY A 12 -7.01 3.47 8.42
CA GLY A 12 -6.27 3.99 7.28
C GLY A 12 -5.18 4.99 7.70
N PHE A 13 -5.54 5.97 8.53
CA PHE A 13 -4.56 6.95 9.04
C PHE A 13 -3.60 6.36 10.08
N ALA A 14 -4.03 5.37 10.87
CA ALA A 14 -3.14 4.65 11.78
C ALA A 14 -2.07 3.86 11.03
N GLY A 15 -2.40 3.27 9.87
CA GLY A 15 -1.39 2.67 9.00
C GLY A 15 -0.44 3.71 8.40
N LEU A 16 -0.98 4.87 8.01
CA LEU A 16 -0.20 5.96 7.44
C LEU A 16 0.83 6.55 8.41
N SER A 17 0.49 6.63 9.70
CA SER A 17 1.43 7.16 10.70
C SER A 17 2.69 6.31 10.82
N VAL A 18 2.58 4.99 10.63
CA VAL A 18 3.75 4.08 10.63
C VAL A 18 4.66 4.35 9.43
N PHE A 19 4.10 4.60 8.24
CA PHE A 19 4.90 5.02 7.07
C PHE A 19 5.67 6.30 7.32
N ILE A 20 5.00 7.31 7.87
CA ILE A 20 5.62 8.60 8.18
C ILE A 20 6.71 8.43 9.24
N ALA A 21 6.45 7.66 10.31
CA ALA A 21 7.41 7.41 11.36
C ALA A 21 8.67 6.69 10.85
N LEU A 22 8.51 5.65 10.03
CA LEU A 22 9.64 4.91 9.45
C LEU A 22 10.40 5.75 8.41
N CYS A 23 9.71 6.61 7.66
CA CYS A 23 10.34 7.58 6.76
C CYS A 23 11.20 8.58 7.54
N LEU A 24 10.66 9.19 8.60
CA LEU A 24 11.42 10.11 9.45
C LEU A 24 12.60 9.42 10.13
N ALA A 25 12.41 8.22 10.67
CA ALA A 25 13.49 7.42 11.24
C ALA A 25 14.60 7.15 10.21
N THR A 26 14.24 6.90 8.95
CA THR A 26 15.20 6.74 7.85
C THR A 26 15.99 8.03 7.59
N LEU A 27 15.31 9.17 7.45
CA LEU A 27 15.95 10.46 7.18
C LEU A 27 16.85 10.93 8.33
N MET A 28 16.47 10.59 9.57
CA MET A 28 17.23 10.91 10.78
C MET A 28 18.29 9.85 11.13
N GLN A 29 18.41 8.78 10.35
CA GLN A 29 19.32 7.65 10.59
C GLN A 29 19.15 7.01 11.98
N ILE A 30 17.93 7.02 12.51
CA ILE A 30 17.59 6.44 13.81
C ILE A 30 17.40 4.93 13.60
N LYS A 31 18.29 4.13 14.20
CA LYS A 31 18.11 2.67 14.26
C LYS A 31 16.95 2.35 15.19
N LEU A 32 16.05 1.49 14.71
CA LEU A 32 14.92 0.99 15.48
C LEU A 32 15.14 -0.51 15.69
N PHE A 33 15.13 -0.95 16.94
CA PHE A 33 15.47 -2.33 17.30
C PHE A 33 16.86 -2.73 16.78
N THR A 34 16.95 -3.90 16.13
CA THR A 34 18.18 -4.45 15.54
C THR A 34 18.26 -4.26 14.02
N HIS A 35 17.28 -3.59 13.40
CA HIS A 35 17.17 -3.45 11.94
C HIS A 35 17.36 -2.00 11.49
N SER A 36 17.75 -1.82 10.23
CA SER A 36 17.79 -0.47 9.65
C SER A 36 16.36 0.05 9.45
N PRO A 37 16.12 1.37 9.61
CA PRO A 37 14.79 1.93 9.39
C PRO A 37 14.31 1.71 7.95
N GLN A 38 15.22 1.64 6.96
CA GLN A 38 14.87 1.31 5.57
C GLN A 38 14.34 -0.12 5.44
N GLN A 39 14.98 -1.09 6.10
CA GLN A 39 14.52 -2.49 6.08
C GLN A 39 13.14 -2.62 6.73
N LEU A 40 12.92 -1.94 7.84
CA LEU A 40 11.61 -1.90 8.50
C LEU A 40 10.55 -1.22 7.63
N PHE A 41 10.90 -0.13 6.93
CA PHE A 41 10.01 0.53 5.98
C PHE A 41 9.60 -0.41 4.84
N VAL A 42 10.56 -1.09 4.21
CA VAL A 42 10.28 -2.06 3.14
C VAL A 42 9.44 -3.23 3.66
N GLY A 43 9.75 -3.75 4.85
CA GLY A 43 8.99 -4.80 5.52
C GLY A 43 7.52 -4.42 5.74
N TYR A 44 7.30 -3.26 6.36
CA TYR A 44 5.96 -2.74 6.60
C TYR A 44 5.20 -2.46 5.28
N SER A 45 5.90 -1.89 4.31
CA SER A 45 5.35 -1.59 2.99
C SER A 45 4.89 -2.84 2.25
N ALA A 46 5.65 -3.93 2.31
CA ALA A 46 5.25 -5.21 1.73
C ALA A 46 3.99 -5.78 2.40
N VAL A 47 3.91 -5.76 3.74
CA VAL A 47 2.75 -6.24 4.50
C VAL A 47 1.47 -5.48 4.11
N ILE A 48 1.54 -4.14 4.09
CA ILE A 48 0.38 -3.31 3.74
C ILE A 48 0.00 -3.49 2.26
N SER A 49 0.98 -3.59 1.35
CA SER A 49 0.72 -3.85 -0.07
C SER A 49 0.01 -5.18 -0.28
N SER A 50 0.47 -6.27 0.36
CA SER A 50 -0.19 -7.58 0.34
C SER A 50 -1.60 -7.54 0.94
N PHE A 51 -1.81 -6.81 2.04
CA PHE A 51 -3.14 -6.61 2.62
C PHE A 51 -4.09 -5.90 1.62
N LEU A 52 -3.61 -4.84 0.96
CA LEU A 52 -4.42 -4.12 -0.03
C LEU A 52 -4.71 -4.95 -1.29
N CYS A 53 -3.83 -5.86 -1.69
CA CYS A 53 -4.14 -6.80 -2.77
C CYS A 53 -5.38 -7.63 -2.42
N GLY A 54 -5.59 -7.97 -1.15
CA GLY A 54 -6.81 -8.62 -0.67
C GLY A 54 -8.10 -7.87 -1.00
N SER A 55 -8.07 -6.54 -1.12
CA SER A 55 -9.24 -5.76 -1.57
C SER A 55 -9.61 -6.11 -3.01
N LEU A 56 -8.61 -6.23 -3.90
CA LEU A 56 -8.84 -6.62 -5.29
C LEU A 56 -9.43 -8.02 -5.40
N TRP A 57 -8.99 -8.96 -4.57
CA TRP A 57 -9.58 -10.29 -4.48
C TRP A 57 -11.06 -10.21 -4.05
N ALA A 58 -11.35 -9.47 -2.98
CA ALA A 58 -12.71 -9.32 -2.47
C ALA A 58 -13.67 -8.72 -3.52
N GLN A 59 -13.22 -7.72 -4.28
CA GLN A 59 -13.99 -7.14 -5.38
C GLN A 59 -14.34 -8.16 -6.47
N ALA A 60 -13.40 -9.05 -6.81
CA ALA A 60 -13.65 -10.09 -7.79
C ALA A 60 -14.72 -11.09 -7.29
N LEU A 61 -14.72 -11.44 -6.00
CA LEU A 61 -15.72 -12.31 -5.40
C LEU A 61 -17.12 -11.64 -5.31
N ASN A 62 -17.16 -10.33 -5.05
CA ASN A 62 -18.41 -9.58 -4.92
C ASN A 62 -19.08 -9.25 -6.28
N GLY A 63 -18.55 -9.80 -7.37
CA GLY A 63 -19.04 -9.57 -8.73
C GLY A 63 -18.75 -8.17 -9.28
N GLU A 64 -17.84 -7.42 -8.64
CA GLU A 64 -17.50 -6.04 -9.02
C GLU A 64 -16.49 -6.04 -10.18
N SER A 65 -15.65 -7.08 -10.26
CA SER A 65 -14.84 -7.40 -11.44
C SER A 65 -15.17 -8.81 -11.93
N HIS A 66 -15.78 -8.91 -13.11
CA HIS A 66 -16.13 -10.20 -13.75
C HIS A 66 -14.95 -10.95 -14.37
N SER A 67 -13.69 -10.61 -14.05
CA SER A 67 -12.53 -11.22 -14.70
C SER A 67 -11.59 -11.90 -13.72
N SER A 68 -11.30 -13.18 -13.96
CA SER A 68 -10.22 -13.95 -13.32
C SER A 68 -8.86 -13.22 -13.38
N LYS A 69 -8.70 -12.28 -14.33
CA LYS A 69 -7.52 -11.40 -14.42
C LYS A 69 -7.29 -10.59 -13.14
N GLN A 70 -8.34 -10.15 -12.44
CA GLN A 70 -8.19 -9.40 -11.20
C GLN A 70 -7.64 -10.26 -10.06
N LEU A 71 -8.08 -11.51 -9.96
CA LEU A 71 -7.53 -12.48 -9.02
C LEU A 71 -6.06 -12.73 -9.32
N ILE A 72 -5.69 -12.94 -10.58
CA ILE A 72 -4.29 -13.14 -10.98
C ILE A 72 -3.44 -11.92 -10.58
N ILE A 73 -3.89 -10.70 -10.89
CA ILE A 73 -3.14 -9.47 -10.57
C ILE A 73 -3.01 -9.26 -9.06
N SER A 74 -4.07 -9.50 -8.29
CA SER A 74 -4.02 -9.48 -6.83
C SER A 74 -2.89 -10.38 -6.29
N ASN A 75 -2.80 -11.61 -6.80
CA ASN A 75 -1.77 -12.55 -6.33
C ASN A 75 -0.38 -12.18 -6.82
N LEU A 76 -0.24 -11.76 -8.08
CA LEU A 76 1.05 -11.31 -8.63
C LEU A 76 1.62 -10.13 -7.83
N LEU A 77 0.78 -9.16 -7.44
CA LEU A 77 1.22 -8.02 -6.65
C LEU A 77 1.55 -8.40 -5.19
N SER A 78 0.82 -9.34 -4.60
CA SER A 78 1.15 -9.85 -3.26
C SER A 78 2.47 -10.62 -3.26
N VAL A 79 2.69 -11.49 -4.26
CA VAL A 79 3.95 -12.22 -4.44
C VAL A 79 5.09 -11.25 -4.76
N LEU A 80 4.87 -10.23 -5.60
CA LEU A 80 5.85 -9.18 -5.84
C LEU A 80 6.25 -8.47 -4.54
N SER A 81 5.29 -8.15 -3.69
CA SER A 81 5.52 -7.50 -2.40
C SER A 81 6.39 -8.38 -1.48
N PHE A 82 6.13 -9.69 -1.47
CA PHE A 82 6.98 -10.66 -0.77
C PHE A 82 8.40 -10.74 -1.36
N VAL A 83 8.53 -10.83 -2.69
CA VAL A 83 9.84 -10.87 -3.37
C VAL A 83 10.68 -9.63 -3.08
N CYS A 84 10.04 -8.45 -2.94
CA CYS A 84 10.74 -7.20 -2.58
C CYS A 84 11.49 -7.30 -1.23
N LEU A 85 11.07 -8.17 -0.31
CA LEU A 85 11.77 -8.41 0.95
C LEU A 85 13.10 -9.13 0.78
N MET A 86 13.29 -9.84 -0.33
CA MET A 86 14.50 -10.62 -0.61
C MET A 86 15.47 -9.89 -1.55
N LEU A 87 15.14 -8.66 -1.96
CA LEU A 87 16.01 -7.87 -2.83
C LEU A 87 17.17 -7.27 -2.03
N ASN A 88 18.39 -7.43 -2.54
CA ASN A 88 19.58 -6.78 -1.98
C ASN A 88 19.56 -5.26 -2.17
N SER A 89 18.91 -4.78 -3.23
CA SER A 89 18.76 -3.35 -3.53
C SER A 89 17.51 -2.78 -2.88
N THR A 90 17.71 -1.96 -1.85
CA THR A 90 16.60 -1.23 -1.20
C THR A 90 15.90 -0.29 -2.20
N SER A 91 16.65 0.34 -3.11
CA SER A 91 16.08 1.22 -4.15
C SER A 91 15.13 0.47 -5.08
N SER A 92 15.50 -0.75 -5.48
CA SER A 92 14.65 -1.60 -6.31
C SER A 92 13.38 -2.02 -5.58
N ALA A 93 13.51 -2.43 -4.30
CA ALA A 93 12.35 -2.78 -3.47
C ALA A 93 11.37 -1.59 -3.31
N LEU A 94 11.89 -0.40 -2.99
CA LEU A 94 11.07 0.81 -2.86
C LEU A 94 10.35 1.17 -4.15
N THR A 95 11.04 1.10 -5.30
CA THR A 95 10.46 1.41 -6.60
C THR A 95 9.33 0.45 -6.97
N LEU A 96 9.56 -0.85 -6.79
CA LEU A 96 8.58 -1.89 -7.09
C LEU A 96 7.36 -1.80 -6.16
N LEU A 97 7.57 -1.57 -4.86
CA LEU A 97 6.47 -1.41 -3.90
C LEU A 97 5.65 -0.15 -4.19
N ALA A 98 6.29 0.99 -4.48
CA ALA A 98 5.59 2.21 -4.89
C ALA A 98 4.73 1.98 -6.14
N GLY A 99 5.27 1.27 -7.14
CA GLY A 99 4.53 0.82 -8.32
C GLY A 99 3.35 -0.08 -7.96
N ALA A 100 3.53 -1.02 -7.03
CA ALA A 100 2.45 -1.90 -6.57
C ALA A 100 1.28 -1.11 -5.96
N TYR A 101 1.54 -0.10 -5.11
CA TYR A 101 0.48 0.77 -4.56
C TYR A 101 -0.30 1.50 -5.66
N ILE A 102 0.40 2.04 -6.65
CA ILE A 102 -0.22 2.74 -7.79
C ILE A 102 -1.10 1.77 -8.59
N VAL A 103 -0.59 0.57 -8.89
CA VAL A 103 -1.37 -0.44 -9.61
C VAL A 103 -2.58 -0.87 -8.79
N VAL A 104 -2.43 -1.16 -7.49
CA VAL A 104 -3.57 -1.54 -6.64
C VAL A 104 -4.65 -0.46 -6.66
N TYR A 105 -4.28 0.82 -6.44
CA TYR A 105 -5.22 1.93 -6.50
C TYR A 105 -5.90 2.06 -7.88
N TYR A 106 -5.12 1.94 -8.96
CA TYR A 106 -5.65 2.01 -10.32
C TYR A 106 -6.67 0.89 -10.59
N ARG A 107 -6.36 -0.36 -10.20
CA ARG A 107 -7.27 -1.50 -10.36
C ARG A 107 -8.51 -1.32 -9.50
N GLU A 108 -8.35 -0.89 -8.24
CA GLU A 108 -9.46 -0.62 -7.32
C GLU A 108 -10.46 0.40 -7.90
N TRP A 109 -9.96 1.42 -8.61
CA TRP A 109 -10.79 2.45 -9.25
C TRP A 109 -11.50 1.97 -10.52
N HIS A 110 -10.81 1.22 -11.38
CA HIS A 110 -11.33 0.86 -12.72
C HIS A 110 -12.11 -0.45 -12.75
N SER A 111 -12.02 -1.25 -11.70
CA SER A 111 -12.72 -2.53 -11.58
C SER A 111 -14.11 -2.41 -10.94
N GLN A 112 -14.73 -1.22 -10.93
CA GLN A 112 -15.96 -0.97 -10.18
C GLN A 112 -16.99 -0.20 -11.00
N PRO A 113 -18.30 -0.55 -10.92
CA PRO A 113 -19.35 0.42 -11.20
C PRO A 113 -19.35 1.51 -10.10
N PRO A 114 -19.57 2.79 -10.45
CA PRO A 114 -19.36 3.95 -9.57
C PRO A 114 -20.26 4.04 -8.31
N SER A 115 -21.10 3.03 -8.03
CA SER A 115 -22.19 3.10 -7.05
C SER A 115 -21.93 2.42 -5.70
N ARG A 116 -20.80 1.72 -5.47
CA ARG A 116 -20.59 0.93 -4.24
C ARG A 116 -19.57 1.47 -3.23
N PHE A 117 -18.53 2.17 -3.65
CA PHE A 117 -17.68 2.88 -2.69
C PHE A 117 -18.20 4.28 -2.45
N SER A 118 -18.29 4.67 -1.17
CA SER A 118 -18.61 6.05 -0.85
C SER A 118 -17.50 6.97 -1.41
N PRO A 119 -17.85 8.16 -1.94
CA PRO A 119 -16.85 9.14 -2.36
C PRO A 119 -15.82 9.45 -1.26
N SER A 120 -16.22 9.30 0.00
CA SER A 120 -15.33 9.44 1.16
C SER A 120 -14.25 8.36 1.22
N TYR A 121 -14.58 7.10 0.92
CA TYR A 121 -13.60 6.01 0.86
C TYR A 121 -12.61 6.19 -0.28
N GLN A 122 -13.10 6.56 -1.46
CA GLN A 122 -12.25 6.87 -2.62
C GLN A 122 -11.25 7.99 -2.32
N ARG A 123 -11.73 9.09 -1.72
CA ARG A 123 -10.86 10.20 -1.28
C ARG A 123 -9.83 9.75 -0.26
N LEU A 124 -10.22 8.91 0.70
CA LEU A 124 -9.29 8.33 1.67
C LEU A 124 -8.20 7.52 0.96
N ARG A 125 -8.57 6.63 0.03
CA ARG A 125 -7.61 5.78 -0.71
C ARG A 125 -6.63 6.59 -1.54
N LEU A 126 -7.09 7.67 -2.19
CA LEU A 126 -6.21 8.60 -2.90
C LEU A 126 -5.19 9.24 -1.95
N ILE A 127 -5.64 9.81 -0.82
CA ILE A 127 -4.76 10.45 0.17
C ILE A 127 -3.71 9.45 0.68
N LEU A 128 -4.16 8.25 1.09
CA LEU A 128 -3.26 7.22 1.61
C LEU A 128 -2.22 6.82 0.56
N THR A 129 -2.65 6.56 -0.68
CA THR A 129 -1.74 6.16 -1.78
C THR A 129 -0.74 7.26 -2.09
N CYS A 130 -1.18 8.52 -2.20
CA CYS A 130 -0.29 9.65 -2.45
C CYS A 130 0.77 9.81 -1.38
N VAL A 131 0.40 9.74 -0.09
CA VAL A 131 1.36 9.89 1.00
C VAL A 131 2.32 8.71 1.05
N VAL A 132 1.83 7.46 0.91
CA VAL A 132 2.68 6.27 0.88
C VAL A 132 3.69 6.36 -0.27
N VAL A 133 3.26 6.67 -1.49
CA VAL A 133 4.16 6.84 -2.64
C VAL A 133 5.16 7.98 -2.40
N SER A 134 4.72 9.09 -1.82
CA SER A 134 5.62 10.22 -1.48
C SER A 134 6.71 9.79 -0.49
N THR A 135 6.36 9.01 0.54
CA THR A 135 7.36 8.50 1.49
C THR A 135 8.37 7.54 0.83
N HIS A 136 7.94 6.72 -0.15
CA HIS A 136 8.88 5.90 -0.92
C HIS A 136 9.84 6.76 -1.75
N LEU A 137 9.32 7.78 -2.44
CA LEU A 137 10.12 8.69 -3.25
C LEU A 137 11.10 9.52 -2.40
N LEU A 138 10.69 9.96 -1.21
CA LEU A 138 11.57 10.67 -0.29
C LEU A 138 12.74 9.81 0.19
N ILE A 139 12.48 8.54 0.55
CA ILE A 139 13.55 7.61 0.95
C ILE A 139 14.45 7.30 -0.26
N LEU A 140 13.89 7.12 -1.45
CA LEU A 140 14.66 6.90 -2.69
C LEU A 140 15.57 8.08 -3.01
N ALA A 141 15.08 9.31 -2.87
CA ALA A 141 15.85 10.53 -3.14
C ALA A 141 16.93 10.81 -2.08
N TYR A 142 16.81 10.20 -0.91
CA TYR A 142 17.75 10.34 0.20
C TYR A 142 18.93 9.36 0.14
N GLN A 143 18.78 8.24 -0.59
CA GLN A 143 19.83 7.23 -0.79
C GLN A 143 21.02 7.79 -1.59
#